data_AF-A0A815VV06-F1
#
_entry.id   AF-A0A815VV06-F1
#
_cell.length_a   1.000
_cell.length_b   1.000
_cell.length_c   1.000
_cell.angle_alpha   90.00
_cell.angle_beta   90.00
_cell.angle_gamma   90.00
#
_symmetry.space_group_name_H-M   'P 1'
#
loop_
_entity.id
_entity.type
_entity.pdbx_description
1 polymer ?
#
loop_
_entity_poly.entity_id
_entity_poly.type
_entity_poly.pdbx_seq_one_letter_code
_entity_poly.pdbx_strand_id
1 'polypeptide(L)'
;MAIEMVNGYDINADLARSLVFNDSLLIQLKSKDYIHLSDYPEDCAAVYLNTIASQQYTATGVYEIWPRQRKPMKVWCDMETDGGGWTVFQKRGDFTPQEDFYRTWLEYKRGFGDLQQQFWLGNDRLSM
;
A
#
# COMPACT_ATOMS: atom_id res chain seq x y z
N MET A 1 10.92 -15.54 7.55
CA MET A 1 10.66 -14.50 6.55
C MET A 1 10.28 -13.23 7.31
N ALA A 2 10.95 -12.10 7.07
CA ALA A 2 10.63 -10.84 7.74
C ALA A 2 10.15 -9.87 6.66
N ILE A 3 8.91 -9.40 6.80
CA ILE A 3 8.32 -8.40 5.92
C ILE A 3 7.83 -7.29 6.84
N GLU A 4 8.35 -6.08 6.66
CA GLU A 4 7.91 -4.91 7.41
C GLU A 4 7.00 -4.06 6.52
N MET A 5 5.82 -3.78 7.03
CA MET A 5 4.72 -3.17 6.29
C MET A 5 4.09 -2.05 7.10
N VAL A 6 3.60 -1.02 6.41
CA VAL A 6 2.78 0.04 7.00
C VAL A 6 1.44 0.08 6.29
N ASN A 7 0.38 0.28 7.06
CA ASN A 7 -0.94 0.58 6.53
C ASN A 7 -1.39 1.92 7.14
N GLY A 8 -1.70 2.88 6.27
CA GLY A 8 -2.30 4.15 6.67
C GLY A 8 -3.78 4.03 7.01
N TYR A 9 -4.37 2.85 6.76
CA TYR A 9 -5.78 2.56 6.98
C TYR A 9 -6.02 2.08 8.42
N ASP A 10 -6.48 2.98 9.27
CA ASP A 10 -7.07 2.60 10.55
C ASP A 10 -8.52 2.16 10.29
N ILE A 11 -8.71 0.85 10.11
CA ILE A 11 -10.03 0.24 9.99
C ILE A 11 -10.99 0.70 11.08
N ASN A 12 -10.53 0.98 12.31
CA ASN A 12 -11.41 1.40 13.40
C ASN A 12 -11.79 2.89 13.31
N ALA A 13 -10.92 3.75 12.79
CA ALA A 13 -11.20 5.17 12.61
C ALA A 13 -12.15 5.42 11.41
N ASP A 14 -12.00 4.67 10.32
CA ASP A 14 -12.89 4.78 9.16
C ASP A 14 -14.15 3.93 9.31
N LEU A 15 -14.11 2.79 10.02
CA LEU A 15 -15.34 2.13 10.51
C LEU A 15 -16.05 3.01 11.53
N ALA A 16 -15.38 3.80 12.37
CA ALA A 16 -16.09 4.75 13.24
C ALA A 16 -16.82 5.86 12.45
N ARG A 17 -16.37 6.18 11.22
CA ARG A 17 -17.15 6.98 10.26
C ARG A 17 -18.29 6.18 9.61
N SER A 18 -18.17 4.85 9.50
CA SER A 18 -19.16 3.97 8.86
C SER A 18 -20.15 3.27 9.81
N LEU A 19 -19.87 3.20 11.12
CA LEU A 19 -20.64 2.47 12.13
C LEU A 19 -21.81 3.30 12.69
N VAL A 20 -21.99 4.53 12.21
CA VAL A 20 -23.11 5.40 12.61
C VAL A 20 -24.34 5.22 11.71
N PHE A 21 -24.28 4.49 10.60
CA PHE A 21 -25.34 4.57 9.58
C PHE A 21 -25.92 3.21 9.15
N ASN A 22 -27.24 3.11 9.36
CA ASN A 22 -28.15 1.96 9.28
C ASN A 22 -28.22 1.30 7.88
N ASP A 23 -28.71 0.04 7.83
CA ASP A 23 -28.77 -0.93 6.71
C ASP A 23 -29.29 -0.42 5.35
N SER A 24 -29.83 0.79 5.30
CA SER A 24 -30.23 1.48 4.06
C SER A 24 -29.04 1.97 3.21
N LEU A 25 -27.82 2.04 3.78
CA LEU A 25 -26.62 2.52 3.07
C LEU A 25 -25.98 1.49 2.12
N LEU A 26 -26.24 0.19 2.24
CA LEU A 26 -25.73 -0.80 1.26
C LEU A 26 -26.20 -0.49 -0.17
N ILE A 27 -27.36 0.15 -0.31
CA ILE A 27 -27.90 0.64 -1.59
C ILE A 27 -27.27 1.99 -1.98
N GLN A 28 -26.86 2.82 -1.01
CA GLN A 28 -26.18 4.10 -1.26
C GLN A 28 -24.65 3.97 -1.47
N LEU A 29 -24.01 2.89 -1.02
CA LEU A 29 -22.62 2.52 -1.32
C LEU A 29 -22.41 2.17 -2.80
N LYS A 30 -23.49 1.97 -3.57
CA LYS A 30 -23.45 1.87 -5.03
C LYS A 30 -23.40 3.24 -5.72
N SER A 31 -23.53 4.34 -4.98
CA SER A 31 -23.33 5.69 -5.52
C SER A 31 -21.83 6.00 -5.52
N LYS A 32 -21.32 6.35 -6.69
CA LYS A 32 -19.91 6.63 -7.02
C LYS A 32 -19.26 7.78 -6.22
N ASP A 33 -19.98 8.38 -5.28
CA ASP A 33 -19.62 9.66 -4.66
C ASP A 33 -19.07 9.51 -3.21
N TYR A 34 -19.11 8.31 -2.61
CA TYR A 34 -18.62 8.06 -1.24
C TYR A 34 -17.25 7.36 -1.18
N ILE A 35 -16.82 6.71 -2.27
CA ILE A 35 -15.47 6.19 -2.43
C ILE A 35 -14.79 7.06 -3.49
N HIS A 36 -13.92 7.97 -3.05
CA HIS A 36 -13.20 8.83 -3.98
C HIS A 36 -12.18 7.98 -4.74
N LEU A 37 -12.55 7.53 -5.92
CA LEU A 37 -11.63 6.84 -6.83
C LEU A 37 -10.52 7.85 -7.18
N SER A 38 -9.31 7.62 -6.66
CA SER A 38 -8.19 8.53 -6.94
C SER A 38 -7.43 8.04 -8.16
N ASP A 39 -7.33 8.87 -9.19
CA ASP A 39 -6.40 8.66 -10.31
C ASP A 39 -4.93 8.66 -9.84
N TYR A 40 -4.68 9.17 -8.62
CA TYR A 40 -3.38 9.29 -7.98
C TYR A 40 -3.44 8.71 -6.56
N PRO A 41 -3.45 7.38 -6.40
CA PRO A 41 -3.54 6.76 -5.08
C PRO A 41 -2.30 7.08 -4.26
N GLU A 42 -2.47 7.62 -3.05
CA GLU A 42 -1.33 8.10 -2.23
C GLU A 42 -0.50 6.95 -1.66
N ASP A 43 -1.12 5.80 -1.41
CA ASP A 43 -0.52 4.59 -0.87
C ASP A 43 -1.27 3.32 -1.33
N CYS A 44 -0.83 2.15 -0.85
CA CYS A 44 -1.48 0.87 -1.19
C CYS A 44 -2.92 0.75 -0.65
N ALA A 45 -3.28 1.48 0.41
CA ALA A 45 -4.65 1.47 0.92
C ALA A 45 -5.60 2.17 -0.05
N ALA A 46 -5.18 3.32 -0.60
CA ALA A 46 -5.93 4.00 -1.65
C ALA A 46 -6.07 3.13 -2.92
N VAL A 47 -5.01 2.41 -3.31
CA VAL A 47 -5.09 1.44 -4.42
C VAL A 47 -6.13 0.36 -4.13
N TYR A 48 -6.10 -0.21 -2.92
CA TYR A 48 -7.03 -1.27 -2.51
C TYR A 48 -8.49 -0.80 -2.47
N LEU A 49 -8.74 0.42 -1.99
CA LEU A 49 -10.09 1.00 -2.04
C LEU A 49 -10.58 1.25 -3.46
N ASN A 50 -9.70 1.72 -4.35
CA ASN A 50 -10.03 1.94 -5.75
C ASN A 50 -10.51 0.64 -6.43
N THR A 51 -9.84 -0.47 -6.16
CA THR A 51 -10.20 -1.76 -6.76
C THR A 51 -11.49 -2.32 -6.18
N ILE A 52 -11.72 -2.20 -4.86
CA ILE A 52 -13.00 -2.54 -4.22
C ILE A 52 -14.14 -1.73 -4.83
N ALA A 53 -13.98 -0.41 -4.94
CA ALA A 53 -14.99 0.48 -5.50
C ALA A 53 -15.30 0.16 -6.96
N SER A 54 -14.28 -0.23 -7.71
CA SER A 54 -14.40 -0.63 -9.11
C SER A 54 -14.85 -2.08 -9.31
N GLN A 55 -15.09 -2.83 -8.22
CA GLN A 55 -15.40 -4.26 -8.23
C GLN A 55 -14.36 -5.08 -9.02
N GLN A 56 -13.10 -4.65 -8.96
CA GLN A 56 -11.97 -5.32 -9.59
C GLN A 56 -11.23 -6.18 -8.57
N TYR A 57 -10.65 -7.28 -9.05
CA TYR A 57 -9.75 -8.09 -8.25
C TYR A 57 -8.39 -7.40 -8.09
N THR A 58 -7.83 -7.45 -6.88
CA THR A 58 -6.51 -6.89 -6.54
C THR A 58 -5.62 -8.02 -6.08
N ALA A 59 -4.44 -8.14 -6.68
CA ALA A 59 -3.43 -9.13 -6.30
C ALA A 59 -2.28 -8.44 -5.57
N THR A 60 -1.61 -9.14 -4.67
CA THR A 60 -0.35 -8.66 -4.10
C THR A 60 0.69 -8.47 -5.22
N GLY A 61 1.37 -7.33 -5.24
CA GLY A 61 2.30 -7.00 -6.34
C GLY A 61 2.87 -5.59 -6.33
N VAL A 62 3.54 -5.22 -7.41
CA VAL A 62 4.11 -3.88 -7.58
C VAL A 62 3.06 -2.93 -8.13
N TYR A 63 2.81 -1.83 -7.42
CA TYR A 63 1.91 -0.75 -7.83
C TYR A 63 2.63 0.58 -7.88
N GLU A 64 2.09 1.52 -8.66
CA GLU A 64 2.50 2.91 -8.65
C GLU A 64 1.59 3.72 -7.73
N ILE A 65 2.19 4.48 -6.83
CA ILE A 65 1.50 5.37 -5.89
C ILE A 65 2.04 6.80 -6.03
N TRP A 66 1.28 7.77 -5.54
CA TRP A 66 1.54 9.20 -5.62
C TRP A 66 1.52 9.85 -4.23
N PRO A 67 2.51 9.56 -3.35
CA PRO A 67 2.54 10.13 -2.02
C PRO A 67 2.50 11.66 -2.05
N ARG A 68 1.57 12.25 -1.28
CA ARG A 68 1.33 13.71 -1.22
C ARG A 68 1.11 14.36 -2.59
N GLN A 69 0.58 13.62 -3.57
CA GLN A 69 0.34 14.07 -4.95
C GLN A 69 1.60 14.64 -5.63
N ARG A 70 2.77 14.12 -5.25
CA ARG A 70 4.07 14.56 -5.78
C ARG A 70 4.52 13.69 -6.94
N LYS A 71 5.70 13.10 -6.79
CA LYS A 71 6.36 12.28 -7.81
C LYS A 71 5.86 10.84 -7.64
N PRO A 72 5.42 10.18 -8.72
CA PRO A 72 5.04 8.79 -8.66
C PRO A 72 6.22 7.93 -8.20
N MET A 73 5.92 6.89 -7.44
CA MET A 73 6.90 5.86 -7.08
C MET A 73 6.26 4.48 -7.05
N LYS A 74 7.07 3.48 -7.37
CA LYS A 74 6.68 2.07 -7.30
C LYS A 74 6.93 1.51 -5.91
N VAL A 75 5.95 0.76 -5.40
CA VAL A 75 5.98 0.05 -4.12
C VAL A 75 5.45 -1.36 -4.29
N TRP A 76 5.83 -2.25 -3.39
CA TRP A 76 5.16 -3.54 -3.26
C TRP A 76 3.95 -3.37 -2.33
N CYS A 77 2.76 -3.67 -2.84
CA CYS A 77 1.54 -3.69 -2.05
C CYS A 77 1.16 -5.12 -1.71
N ASP A 78 0.95 -5.39 -0.44
CA ASP A 78 0.28 -6.61 0.01
C ASP A 78 -1.22 -6.34 0.14
N MET A 79 -1.98 -6.97 -0.76
CA MET A 79 -3.43 -6.78 -0.94
C MET A 79 -4.24 -7.94 -0.33
N GLU A 80 -3.57 -8.89 0.31
CA GLU A 80 -4.18 -10.16 0.75
C GLU A 80 -4.06 -10.34 2.27
N THR A 81 -2.89 -10.05 2.83
CA THR A 81 -2.61 -10.24 4.26
C THR A 81 -3.42 -9.27 5.12
N ASP A 82 -4.08 -9.79 6.16
CA ASP A 82 -4.80 -9.02 7.19
C ASP A 82 -5.71 -7.91 6.64
N GLY A 83 -6.42 -8.20 5.54
CA GLY A 83 -7.36 -7.26 4.92
C GLY A 83 -6.77 -6.37 3.81
N GLY A 84 -5.49 -6.50 3.49
CA GLY A 84 -4.86 -5.85 2.35
C GLY A 84 -4.60 -4.35 2.53
N GLY A 85 -4.14 -3.71 1.44
CA GLY A 85 -3.81 -2.28 1.43
C GLY A 85 -2.47 -1.93 2.08
N TRP A 86 -1.64 -2.93 2.38
CA TRP A 86 -0.35 -2.72 3.04
C TRP A 86 0.70 -2.22 2.07
N THR A 87 1.38 -1.14 2.43
CA THR A 87 2.59 -0.69 1.73
C THR A 87 3.80 -1.34 2.38
N VAL A 88 4.48 -2.22 1.63
CA VAL A 88 5.66 -2.93 2.13
C VAL A 88 6.90 -2.08 1.88
N PHE A 89 7.64 -1.78 2.95
CA PHE A 89 8.86 -0.96 2.85
C PHE A 89 10.16 -1.76 2.99
N GLN A 90 10.07 -2.97 3.55
CA GLN A 90 11.19 -3.91 3.62
C GLN A 90 10.67 -5.33 3.42
N LYS A 91 11.38 -6.12 2.61
CA LYS A 91 11.03 -7.51 2.32
C LYS A 91 12.28 -8.39 2.36
N ARG A 92 12.25 -9.44 3.19
CA ARG A 92 13.28 -10.48 3.30
C ARG A 92 12.67 -11.86 3.11
N GLY A 93 13.32 -12.73 2.36
CA GLY A 93 12.88 -14.11 2.17
C GLY A 93 13.88 -14.93 1.37
N ASP A 94 13.51 -16.16 1.07
CA ASP A 94 14.36 -17.12 0.35
C ASP A 94 14.28 -16.88 -1.16
N PHE A 95 14.80 -15.73 -1.58
CA PHE A 95 14.93 -15.35 -3.00
C PHE A 95 16.34 -15.62 -3.51
N THR A 96 16.47 -15.92 -4.79
CA THR A 96 17.76 -16.11 -5.46
C THR A 96 17.83 -15.16 -6.67
N PRO A 97 18.83 -14.27 -6.74
CA PRO A 97 19.91 -14.07 -5.75
C PRO A 97 19.41 -13.48 -4.43
N GLN A 98 20.18 -13.67 -3.36
CA GLN A 98 19.92 -12.96 -2.10
C GLN A 98 20.42 -11.52 -2.20
N GLU A 99 19.68 -10.59 -1.59
CA GLU A 99 20.08 -9.19 -1.50
C GLU A 99 20.94 -8.94 -0.25
N ASP A 100 21.97 -8.11 -0.38
CA ASP A 100 22.84 -7.73 0.73
C ASP A 100 22.25 -6.53 1.49
N PHE A 101 22.02 -6.71 2.79
CA PHE A 101 21.51 -5.67 3.69
C PHE A 101 22.62 -5.01 4.51
N TYR A 102 23.88 -5.44 4.41
CA TYR A 102 25.00 -4.74 5.02
C TYR A 102 25.46 -3.57 4.13
N ARG A 103 24.64 -2.52 4.08
CA ARG A 103 24.79 -1.38 3.18
C ARG A 103 25.18 -0.09 3.88
N THR A 104 25.71 0.86 3.11
CA THR A 104 26.03 2.20 3.60
C THR A 104 24.77 3.02 3.90
N TRP A 105 24.92 4.09 4.69
CA TRP A 105 23.83 5.03 4.95
C TRP A 105 23.21 5.60 3.68
N LEU A 106 24.03 5.92 2.67
CA LEU A 106 23.54 6.50 1.42
C LEU A 106 22.66 5.53 0.63
N GLU A 107 22.98 4.24 0.66
CA GLU A 107 22.16 3.19 0.05
C GLU A 107 20.84 3.01 0.80
N TYR A 108 20.86 2.98 2.13
CA TYR A 108 19.63 2.96 2.94
C TYR A 108 18.76 4.20 2.74
N LYS A 109 19.37 5.37 2.53
CA LYS A 109 18.65 6.61 2.21
C LYS A 109 17.89 6.47 0.88
N ARG A 110 18.54 5.95 -0.15
CA ARG A 110 18.00 5.85 -1.52
C ARG A 110 17.09 4.64 -1.75
N GLY A 111 17.31 3.57 -1.00
CA GLY A 111 16.72 2.25 -1.24
C GLY A 111 17.61 1.35 -2.12
N PHE A 112 17.43 0.04 -1.99
CA PHE A 112 18.15 -0.98 -2.75
C PHE A 112 17.33 -2.28 -2.86
N GLY A 113 17.76 -3.17 -3.76
CA GLY A 113 17.09 -4.45 -4.04
C GLY A 113 16.00 -4.38 -5.11
N ASP A 114 15.21 -5.44 -5.19
CA ASP A 114 14.13 -5.64 -6.15
C ASP A 114 12.80 -5.78 -5.42
N LEU A 115 11.83 -4.93 -5.77
CA LEU A 115 10.49 -4.93 -5.16
C LEU A 115 9.79 -6.29 -5.27
N GLN A 116 10.09 -7.08 -6.30
CA GLN A 116 9.52 -8.42 -6.46
C GLN A 116 10.23 -9.48 -5.60
N GLN A 117 11.44 -9.19 -5.11
CA GLN A 117 12.29 -10.09 -4.33
C GLN A 117 12.56 -9.51 -2.94
N GLN A 118 13.83 -9.24 -2.62
CA GLN A 118 14.27 -8.61 -1.38
C GLN A 118 14.63 -7.15 -1.63
N PHE A 119 14.20 -6.25 -0.75
CA PHE A 119 14.48 -4.83 -0.91
C PHE A 119 14.38 -4.04 0.41
N TRP A 120 14.97 -2.84 0.38
CA TRP A 120 14.71 -1.74 1.28
C TRP A 120 14.21 -0.55 0.45
N LEU A 121 13.02 -0.01 0.77
CA LEU A 121 12.38 1.01 -0.07
C LEU A 121 13.17 2.33 -0.12
N GLY A 122 13.84 2.68 0.97
CA GLY A 122 14.66 3.89 1.09
C GLY A 122 14.06 4.90 2.06
N ASN A 123 14.90 5.44 2.95
CA ASN A 123 14.45 6.37 3.99
C ASN A 123 13.87 7.66 3.41
N ASP A 124 14.42 8.15 2.29
CA ASP A 124 13.91 9.34 1.62
C ASP A 124 12.47 9.17 1.17
N ARG A 125 12.10 7.95 0.76
CA ARG A 125 10.74 7.60 0.35
C ARG A 125 9.80 7.41 1.54
N LEU A 126 10.31 6.94 2.68
CA LEU A 126 9.52 6.73 3.90
C LEU A 126 9.22 8.01 4.66
N SER A 127 10.13 8.98 4.62
CA SER A 127 9.95 10.28 5.28
C SER A 127 9.11 11.29 4.48
N MET A 128 8.54 10.86 3.34
CA MET A 128 7.94 11.76 2.35
C MET A 128 6.68 12.46 2.78
#